data_AF-A0A5K0ZZJ2-F1
#
_entry.id   AF-A0A5K0ZZJ2-F1
#
_cell.length_a   1.000
_cell.length_b   1.000
_cell.length_c   1.000
_cell.angle_alpha   90.00
_cell.angle_beta   90.00
_cell.angle_gamma   90.00
#
_symmetry.space_group_name_H-M   'P 1'
#
loop_
_entity.id
_entity.type
_entity.pdbx_description
1 polymer ?
#
loop_
_entity_poly.entity_id
_entity_poly.type
_entity_poly.pdbx_seq_one_letter_code
_entity_poly.pdbx_strand_id
1 'polypeptide(L)'
;WVYLQTGLHGKLLSNFHHLDCFYEEVIRGHSDPRRRPEQQDFVDSPLDAQKNRREDVFLTENNMKGMLMVYLLYSSLNHSH
;
A
#
# COMPACT_ATOMS: atom_id res chain seq x y z
N TRP A 1 0.88 -0.63 -33.11
CA TRP A 1 0.19 0.25 -32.13
C TRP A 1 -0.67 -0.53 -31.15
N VAL A 2 -1.69 -1.28 -31.58
CA VAL A 2 -2.53 -2.10 -30.67
C VAL A 2 -1.70 -3.07 -29.81
N TYR A 3 -0.76 -3.83 -30.41
CA TYR A 3 0.12 -4.77 -29.70
C TYR A 3 1.06 -4.12 -28.66
N LEU A 4 1.52 -2.89 -28.90
CA LEU A 4 2.36 -2.16 -27.96
C LEU A 4 1.54 -1.70 -26.75
N GLN A 5 0.30 -1.27 -26.99
CA GLN A 5 -0.64 -0.88 -25.95
C GLN A 5 -1.07 -2.09 -25.11
N THR A 6 -1.27 -3.27 -25.71
CA THR A 6 -1.55 -4.51 -24.97
C THR A 6 -0.35 -4.96 -24.14
N GLY A 7 0.88 -4.85 -24.69
CA GLY A 7 2.10 -5.18 -23.96
C GLY A 7 2.38 -4.22 -22.80
N LEU A 8 2.20 -2.91 -23.00
CA LEU A 8 2.35 -1.90 -21.95
C LEU A 8 1.29 -2.07 -20.85
N HIS A 9 0.04 -2.32 -21.25
CA HIS A 9 -1.06 -2.59 -20.32
C HIS A 9 -0.80 -3.87 -19.51
N GLY A 10 -0.30 -4.94 -20.15
CA GLY A 10 0.06 -6.18 -19.47
C GLY A 10 1.20 -6.00 -18.46
N LYS A 11 2.24 -5.24 -18.81
CA LYS A 11 3.33 -4.91 -17.88
C LYS A 11 2.85 -4.06 -16.71
N LEU A 12 1.98 -3.08 -16.97
CA LEU A 12 1.40 -2.23 -15.94
C LEU A 12 0.55 -3.05 -14.96
N LEU A 13 -0.31 -3.94 -15.47
CA LEU A 13 -1.13 -4.83 -14.65
C LEU A 13 -0.28 -5.79 -13.81
N SER A 14 0.78 -6.36 -14.41
CA SER A 14 1.73 -7.22 -13.68
C SER A 14 2.46 -6.47 -12.57
N ASN A 15 2.85 -5.22 -12.80
CA ASN A 15 3.49 -4.40 -11.78
C ASN A 15 2.51 -4.05 -10.65
N PHE A 16 1.26 -3.71 -10.97
CA PHE A 16 0.22 -3.50 -9.95
C PHE A 16 -0.02 -4.75 -9.11
N HIS A 17 -0.05 -5.92 -9.74
CA HIS A 17 -0.20 -7.19 -9.02
C HIS A 17 0.98 -7.46 -8.08
N HIS A 18 2.22 -7.26 -8.54
CA HIS A 18 3.40 -7.41 -7.68
C HIS A 18 3.40 -6.42 -6.51
N LEU A 19 2.98 -5.17 -6.75
CA LEU A 19 2.86 -4.16 -5.70
C LEU A 19 1.77 -4.52 -4.71
N ASP A 20 0.63 -5.06 -5.17
CA ASP A 20 -0.44 -5.53 -4.30
C ASP A 20 0.03 -6.66 -3.37
N CYS A 21 0.73 -7.67 -3.91
CA CYS A 21 1.32 -8.74 -3.12
C CYS A 21 2.35 -8.20 -2.11
N PHE A 22 3.20 -7.26 -2.52
CA PHE A 22 4.16 -6.62 -1.65
C PHE A 22 3.47 -5.88 -0.48
N TYR A 23 2.38 -5.14 -0.75
CA TYR A 23 1.64 -4.45 0.31
C TYR A 23 0.94 -5.43 1.26
N GLU A 24 0.41 -6.57 0.78
CA GLU A 24 -0.13 -7.62 1.66
C GLU A 24 0.92 -8.15 2.63
N GLU A 25 2.13 -8.40 2.14
CA GLU A 25 3.24 -8.88 2.97
C GLU A 25 3.64 -7.83 4.02
N VAL A 26 3.73 -6.57 3.63
CA VAL A 26 3.99 -5.44 4.54
C VAL A 26 2.90 -5.34 5.60
N ILE A 27 1.62 -5.32 5.21
CA ILE A 27 0.50 -5.18 6.15
C ILE A 27 0.44 -6.37 7.12
N ARG A 28 0.67 -7.60 6.64
CA ARG A 28 0.75 -8.80 7.48
C ARG A 28 1.90 -8.72 8.48
N GLY A 29 3.06 -8.24 8.07
CA GLY A 29 4.22 -8.05 8.95
C GLY A 29 4.01 -6.98 10.03
N HIS A 30 3.15 -5.99 9.80
CA HIS A 30 2.79 -4.97 10.80
C HIS A 30 1.62 -5.41 11.70
N SER A 31 0.83 -6.39 11.27
CA SER A 31 -0.27 -6.96 12.07
C SER A 31 0.20 -7.95 13.14
N ASP A 32 1.49 -8.31 13.20
CA ASP A 32 2.04 -9.23 14.21
C ASP A 32 2.12 -8.55 15.58
N PRO A 33 1.35 -9.01 16.59
CA PRO A 33 1.36 -8.44 17.94
C PRO A 33 2.69 -8.65 18.70
N ARG A 34 3.64 -9.43 18.16
CA ARG A 34 4.97 -9.67 18.75
C ARG A 34 6.03 -8.65 18.30
N ARG A 35 5.69 -7.73 17.40
CA ARG A 35 6.62 -6.70 16.90
C ARG A 35 6.95 -5.68 18.00
N ARG A 36 8.19 -5.20 18.03
CA ARG A 36 8.64 -4.19 19.00
C ARG A 36 7.98 -2.83 18.67
N PRO A 37 7.47 -2.09 19.69
CA PRO A 37 6.76 -0.82 19.49
C PRO A 37 7.61 0.33 18.94
N GLU A 38 8.93 0.17 18.90
CA GLU A 38 9.89 1.16 18.36
C GLU A 38 9.90 1.23 16.82
N GLN A 39 9.15 0.36 16.13
CA GLN A 39 9.06 0.32 14.67
C GLN A 39 7.71 0.81 14.15
N GLN A 40 7.14 1.85 14.77
CA GLN A 40 5.93 2.51 14.26
C GLN A 40 6.27 3.29 12.99
N ASP A 41 5.76 2.79 11.86
CA ASP A 41 5.91 3.38 10.54
C ASP A 41 4.57 3.90 10.01
N PHE A 42 4.60 4.54 8.83
CA PHE A 42 3.42 5.12 8.15
C PHE A 42 2.23 4.14 8.05
N VAL A 43 2.47 2.82 8.04
CA VAL A 43 1.45 1.78 7.96
C VAL A 43 0.76 1.51 9.31
N ASP A 44 1.43 1.78 10.43
CA ASP A 44 0.89 1.52 11.76
C ASP A 44 -0.19 2.53 12.16
N SER A 45 -0.10 3.79 11.71
CA SER A 45 -1.10 4.82 12.01
C SER A 45 -2.50 4.51 11.42
N PRO A 46 -2.62 4.12 10.14
CA PRO A 46 -3.88 3.60 9.57
C PRO A 46 -4.37 2.31 10.22
N LEU A 47 -3.47 1.39 10.58
CA LEU A 47 -3.82 0.14 11.27
C LEU A 47 -4.39 0.40 12.66
N ASP A 48 -3.78 1.32 13.42
CA ASP A 48 -4.23 1.67 14.75
C ASP A 48 -5.55 2.47 14.69
N ALA A 49 -5.75 3.29 13.65
CA ALA A 49 -7.04 3.92 13.36
C ALA A 49 -8.14 2.90 13.01
N GLN A 50 -7.82 1.83 12.29
CA GLN A 50 -8.73 0.71 12.03
C GLN A 50 -9.10 -0.02 13.34
N LYS A 51 -8.10 -0.29 14.19
CA LYS A 51 -8.27 -1.01 15.47
C LYS A 51 -9.06 -0.20 16.51
N ASN A 52 -8.84 1.10 16.56
CA ASN A 52 -9.50 2.01 17.50
C ASN A 52 -10.92 2.43 17.06
N ARG A 53 -11.49 1.83 16.00
CA ARG A 53 -12.85 2.05 15.44
C ARG A 53 -13.53 3.29 16.02
N ARG A 54 -13.05 4.48 15.64
CA ARG A 54 -13.90 5.66 15.68
C ARG A 54 -14.92 5.43 14.57
N GLU A 55 -16.18 5.37 14.95
CA GLU A 55 -17.28 4.80 14.15
C GLU A 55 -17.43 5.40 12.73
N ASP A 56 -16.80 6.55 12.46
CA ASP A 56 -16.83 7.26 11.18
C ASP A 56 -15.76 6.85 10.14
N VAL A 57 -14.70 6.12 10.52
CA VAL A 57 -13.60 5.81 9.57
C VAL A 57 -13.43 4.30 9.38
N PHE A 58 -14.12 3.75 8.36
CA PHE A 58 -13.99 2.35 7.97
C PHE A 58 -12.76 2.16 7.06
N LEU A 59 -11.57 2.06 7.66
CA LEU A 59 -10.34 1.73 6.94
C LEU A 59 -10.31 0.23 6.64
N THR A 60 -10.49 -0.16 5.37
CA THR A 60 -10.28 -1.53 4.91
C THR A 60 -8.80 -1.76 4.54
N GLU A 61 -8.39 -3.02 4.42
CA GLU A 61 -7.05 -3.36 3.93
C GLU A 61 -6.77 -2.75 2.55
N ASN A 62 -7.75 -2.77 1.65
CA ASN A 62 -7.64 -2.14 0.34
C ASN A 62 -7.45 -0.62 0.41
N ASN A 63 -8.05 0.05 1.40
CA ASN A 63 -7.82 1.47 1.62
C ASN A 63 -6.35 1.73 2.02
N MET A 64 -5.75 0.87 2.84
CA MET A 64 -4.33 0.97 3.22
C MET A 64 -3.41 0.72 2.02
N LYS A 65 -3.67 -0.33 1.23
CA LYS A 65 -2.94 -0.59 -0.03
C LYS A 65 -3.01 0.60 -0.99
N GLY A 66 -4.19 1.22 -1.13
CA GLY A 66 -4.39 2.40 -1.95
C GLY A 66 -3.58 3.62 -1.47
N MET A 67 -3.56 3.88 -0.17
CA MET A 67 -2.76 4.96 0.41
C MET A 67 -1.25 4.76 0.21
N LEU A 68 -0.76 3.53 0.41
CA LEU A 68 0.63 3.14 0.14
C LEU A 68 1.01 3.37 -1.32
N MET A 69 0.12 3.04 -2.25
CA MET A 69 0.28 3.30 -3.68
C MET A 69 0.44 4.79 -3.98
N VAL A 70 -0.48 5.62 -3.48
CA VAL A 70 -0.46 7.07 -3.71
C VAL A 70 0.80 7.69 -3.11
N TYR A 71 1.20 7.27 -1.91
CA TYR A 71 2.41 7.74 -1.27
C TYR A 71 3.68 7.43 -2.08
N LEU A 72 3.82 6.19 -2.56
CA LEU A 72 4.97 5.77 -3.36
C LEU A 72 5.05 6.48 -4.72
N LEU A 73 3.89 6.69 -5.37
CA LEU A 73 3.82 7.48 -6.59
C LEU A 73 4.24 8.94 -6.32
N TYR A 74 3.73 9.55 -5.27
CA TYR A 74 4.10 10.90 -4.87
C TYR A 74 5.60 11.03 -4.56
N SER A 75 6.17 10.10 -3.78
CA SER A 75 7.60 10.11 -3.48
C SER A 75 8.45 9.92 -4.73
N SER A 76 8.03 9.07 -5.67
CA SER A 76 8.76 8.82 -6.93
C SER A 76 8.78 10.05 -7.86
N LEU A 77 7.69 10.82 -7.88
CA LEU A 77 7.57 12.06 -8.64
C LEU A 77 8.43 13.17 -8.02
N ASN A 78 8.42 13.30 -6.70
CA ASN A 78 9.22 14.31 -6.00
C ASN A 78 10.72 14.00 -5.97
N HIS A 79 11.13 12.73 -6.05
CA HIS A 79 12.54 12.35 -6.13
C HIS A 79 13.12 12.47 -7.54
N SER A 80 12.28 12.71 -8.56
CA SER A 80 12.68 12.92 -9.95
C SER A 80 12.92 14.40 -10.31
N HIS A 81 12.95 15.28 -9.30
CA HIS A 81 13.25 16.71 -9.38
C HIS A 81 14.49 17.05 -8.55
#